data_AF-A0A1B1MW59-F1
#
_entry.id   AF-A0A1B1MW59-F1
#
_cell.length_a   1.000
_cell.length_b   1.000
_cell.length_c   1.000
_cell.angle_alpha   90.00
_cell.angle_beta   90.00
_cell.angle_gamma   90.00
#
_symmetry.space_group_name_H-M   'P 1'
#
loop_
_entity.id
_entity.type
_entity.pdbx_description
1 polymer ?
#
loop_
_entity_poly.entity_id
_entity_poly.type
_entity_poly.pdbx_seq_one_letter_code
_entity_poly.pdbx_strand_id
1 'polypeptide(L)'
;MMSLPVMIWHSVLTLFVHLFTPAAIAASTLHFDDPAYAKWGQLAVKQAQTKYEASVIDYLHIGRYSVSPTVSEERFKLWLKKKGRIWCLRICPV
;
A
#
# COMPACT_ATOMS: atom_id res chain seq x y z
N MET A 1 29.69 12.13 49.78
CA MET A 1 30.94 12.14 49.00
C MET A 1 31.17 10.74 48.48
N MET A 2 31.08 10.51 47.17
CA MET A 2 31.19 9.16 46.57
C MET A 2 32.67 8.76 46.48
N SER A 3 33.00 7.50 46.79
CA SER A 3 34.37 7.01 46.85
C SER A 3 34.97 6.83 45.45
N LEU A 4 36.28 7.07 45.32
CA LEU A 4 37.06 6.99 44.07
C LEU A 4 36.82 5.72 43.21
N PRO A 5 36.71 4.49 43.77
CA PRO A 5 36.44 3.30 42.96
C PRO A 5 35.03 3.27 42.34
N VAL A 6 34.03 3.90 42.99
CA VAL A 6 32.65 3.96 42.50
C VAL A 6 32.57 4.89 41.28
N MET A 7 33.34 5.99 41.27
CA MET A 7 33.42 6.87 40.10
C MET A 7 34.05 6.17 38.90
N ILE A 8 35.15 5.43 39.10
CA ILE A 8 35.82 4.68 38.01
C ILE A 8 34.87 3.61 37.44
N TRP A 9 34.13 2.92 38.30
CA TRP A 9 33.16 1.90 37.87
C TRP A 9 32.03 2.48 37.01
N HIS A 10 31.46 3.62 37.41
CA HIS A 10 30.42 4.28 36.63
C HIS A 10 30.95 4.83 35.29
N SER A 11 32.18 5.37 35.26
CA SER A 11 32.79 5.85 34.01
C SER A 11 33.07 4.72 33.00
N VAL A 12 33.48 3.54 33.46
CA VAL A 12 33.68 2.38 32.57
C VAL A 12 32.34 1.85 32.04
N LEU A 13 31.31 1.80 32.90
CA LEU A 13 29.97 1.38 32.52
C LEU A 13 29.35 2.31 31.47
N THR A 14 29.48 3.63 31.65
CA THR A 14 28.92 4.60 30.67
C THR A 14 29.67 4.58 29.34
N LEU A 15 30.99 4.36 29.35
CA LEU A 15 31.78 4.21 28.13
C LEU A 15 31.37 2.95 27.34
N PHE A 16 31.13 1.83 28.03
CA PHE A 16 30.71 0.58 27.41
C PHE A 16 29.32 0.69 26.74
N VAL A 17 28.39 1.42 27.35
CA VAL A 17 27.05 1.66 26.78
C VAL A 17 27.11 2.48 25.48
N HIS A 18 27.99 3.48 25.39
CA HIS A 18 28.09 4.32 24.19
C HIS A 18 28.72 3.57 23.00
N LEU A 19 29.63 2.63 23.26
CA LEU A 19 30.25 1.78 22.22
C LEU A 19 29.25 0.80 21.58
N PHE A 20 28.18 0.46 22.29
CA PHE A 20 27.16 -0.48 21.83
C PHE A 20 25.88 0.19 21.32
N THR A 21 25.83 1.51 21.19
CA THR A 21 24.66 2.20 20.61
C THR A 21 24.61 1.91 19.11
N PRO A 22 23.65 1.11 18.60
CA PRO A 22 23.52 0.93 17.17
C PRO A 22 23.12 2.26 16.54
N ALA A 23 23.84 2.69 15.50
CA ALA A 23 23.42 3.82 14.69
C ALA A 23 22.10 3.45 14.00
N ALA A 24 21.05 4.25 14.24
CA ALA A 24 19.78 4.07 13.55
C ALA A 24 20.00 4.37 12.06
N ILE A 25 19.98 3.34 11.23
CA ILE A 25 19.97 3.48 9.77
C ILE A 25 18.58 3.98 9.42
N ALA A 26 18.47 5.21 8.93
CA ALA A 26 17.21 5.76 8.45
C ALA A 26 16.72 4.91 7.26
N ALA A 27 15.58 4.23 7.42
CA ALA A 27 14.93 3.54 6.33
C ALA A 27 14.36 4.58 5.35
N SER A 28 14.87 4.63 4.12
CA SER A 28 14.28 5.41 3.05
C SER A 28 12.96 4.75 2.62
N THR A 29 11.83 5.37 2.93
CA THR A 29 10.52 4.96 2.42
C THR A 29 10.46 5.24 0.92
N LEU A 30 10.59 4.21 0.10
CA LEU A 30 10.40 4.33 -1.34
C LEU A 30 8.90 4.51 -1.60
N HIS A 31 8.47 5.76 -1.87
CA HIS A 31 7.12 6.04 -2.35
C HIS A 31 7.03 5.62 -3.81
N PHE A 32 6.47 4.44 -4.06
CA PHE A 32 5.94 4.14 -5.38
C PHE A 32 4.62 4.89 -5.51
N ASP A 33 4.57 5.94 -6.33
CA ASP A 33 3.30 6.52 -6.74
C ASP A 33 2.42 5.43 -7.36
N ASP A 34 1.15 5.42 -6.98
CA ASP A 34 0.17 4.52 -7.59
C ASP A 34 0.15 4.75 -9.10
N PRO A 35 0.05 3.69 -9.91
CA PRO A 35 -0.01 3.86 -11.35
C PRO A 35 -1.25 4.67 -11.74
N ALA A 36 -1.14 5.46 -12.82
CA ALA A 36 -2.20 6.39 -13.22
C ALA A 36 -3.59 5.74 -13.40
N TYR A 37 -3.64 4.44 -13.75
CA TYR A 37 -4.88 3.68 -13.90
C TYR A 37 -5.56 3.30 -12.57
N ALA A 38 -4.83 3.29 -11.45
CA ALA A 38 -5.31 2.78 -10.16
C ALA A 38 -6.55 3.55 -9.65
N LYS A 39 -6.61 4.85 -9.94
CA LYS A 39 -7.77 5.71 -9.63
C LYS A 39 -9.05 5.19 -10.27
N TRP A 40 -8.97 4.76 -11.53
CA TRP A 40 -10.10 4.19 -12.27
C TRP A 40 -10.49 2.82 -11.73
N GLY A 41 -9.51 2.01 -11.31
CA GLY A 41 -9.76 0.74 -10.63
C GLY A 41 -10.60 0.91 -9.36
N GLN A 42 -10.26 1.87 -8.51
CA GLN A 42 -11.03 2.18 -7.30
C GLN A 42 -12.46 2.63 -7.61
N LEU A 43 -12.63 3.47 -8.64
CA LEU A 43 -13.95 3.91 -9.10
C LEU A 43 -14.80 2.73 -9.60
N ALA A 44 -14.19 1.88 -10.43
CA ALA A 44 -14.76 0.65 -10.96
C ALA A 44 -15.29 -0.27 -9.84
N VAL A 45 -14.47 -0.50 -8.81
CA VAL A 45 -14.83 -1.31 -7.64
C VAL A 45 -16.02 -0.72 -6.90
N LYS A 46 -15.98 0.59 -6.57
CA LYS A 46 -17.07 1.26 -5.85
C LYS A 46 -18.39 1.20 -6.62
N GLN A 47 -18.35 1.52 -7.92
CA GLN A 47 -19.53 1.44 -8.78
C GLN A 47 -20.13 0.03 -8.83
N ALA A 48 -19.28 -1.00 -8.95
CA ALA A 48 -19.76 -2.38 -8.97
C ALA A 48 -20.35 -2.84 -7.64
N GLN A 49 -19.73 -2.45 -6.51
CA GLN A 49 -20.27 -2.72 -5.18
C GLN A 49 -21.65 -2.09 -4.99
N THR A 50 -21.83 -0.82 -5.37
CA THR A 50 -23.12 -0.12 -5.28
C THR A 50 -24.15 -0.71 -6.23
N LYS A 51 -23.78 -1.00 -7.48
CA LYS A 51 -24.73 -1.45 -8.51
C LYS A 51 -25.25 -2.87 -8.28
N TYR A 52 -24.38 -3.78 -7.83
CA TYR A 52 -24.72 -5.19 -7.68
C TYR A 52 -24.97 -5.60 -6.22
N GLU A 53 -24.72 -4.70 -5.26
CA GLU A 53 -24.71 -4.97 -3.81
C GLU A 53 -23.93 -6.27 -3.52
N ALA A 54 -22.76 -6.38 -4.14
CA ALA A 54 -21.93 -7.57 -4.12
C ALA A 54 -20.51 -7.17 -3.70
N SER A 55 -19.83 -8.04 -2.97
CA SER A 55 -18.44 -7.82 -2.60
C SER A 55 -17.53 -8.07 -3.81
N VAL A 56 -16.62 -7.14 -4.09
CA VAL A 56 -15.55 -7.37 -5.07
C VAL A 56 -14.44 -8.14 -4.37
N ILE A 57 -14.14 -9.35 -4.84
CA ILE A 57 -13.11 -10.22 -4.27
C ILE A 57 -11.76 -10.05 -4.96
N ASP A 58 -11.77 -9.64 -6.22
CA ASP A 58 -10.57 -9.43 -7.01
C ASP A 58 -10.89 -8.51 -8.19
N TYR A 59 -9.86 -7.85 -8.72
CA TYR A 59 -9.94 -7.05 -9.92
C TYR A 59 -8.66 -7.13 -10.75
N LEU A 60 -8.82 -7.15 -12.06
CA LEU A 60 -7.72 -7.17 -13.02
C LEU A 60 -7.86 -5.97 -13.96
N HIS A 61 -6.80 -5.18 -14.08
CA HIS A 61 -6.68 -4.18 -15.13
C HIS A 61 -6.39 -4.89 -16.45
N ILE A 62 -7.26 -4.69 -17.45
CA ILE A 62 -7.13 -5.29 -18.77
C ILE A 62 -6.23 -4.42 -19.65
N GLY A 63 -6.34 -3.10 -19.52
CA GLY A 63 -5.56 -2.14 -20.28
C GLY A 63 -6.36 -0.89 -20.65
N ARG A 64 -5.64 0.04 -21.28
CA ARG A 64 -6.14 1.32 -21.77
C ARG A 64 -6.46 1.24 -23.26
N TYR A 65 -7.61 1.78 -23.65
CA TYR A 65 -8.07 1.81 -25.04
C TYR A 65 -8.43 3.23 -25.47
N SER A 66 -7.90 3.69 -26.60
CA SER A 66 -8.24 5.00 -27.15
C SER A 66 -9.57 4.94 -27.87
N VAL A 67 -10.56 5.71 -27.40
CA VAL A 67 -11.88 5.82 -28.03
C VAL A 67 -11.94 7.02 -28.96
N SER A 68 -11.20 8.07 -28.62
CA SER A 68 -11.03 9.26 -29.44
C SER A 68 -9.60 9.82 -29.28
N PRO A 69 -9.19 10.84 -30.06
CA PRO A 69 -7.85 11.42 -29.94
C PRO A 69 -7.53 11.99 -28.55
N THR A 70 -8.56 12.34 -27.77
CA THR A 70 -8.43 12.95 -26.45
C THR A 70 -8.98 12.09 -25.32
N VAL A 71 -9.72 11.01 -25.64
CA VAL A 71 -10.41 10.17 -24.66
C VAL A 71 -9.86 8.75 -24.70
N SER A 72 -9.48 8.25 -23.53
CA SER A 72 -9.11 6.86 -23.33
C SER A 72 -9.97 6.23 -22.25
N GLU A 73 -10.38 4.99 -22.47
CA GLU A 73 -11.06 4.17 -21.49
C GLU A 73 -10.09 3.21 -20.83
N GLU A 74 -10.20 3.06 -19.52
CA GLU A 74 -9.52 2.00 -18.77
C GLU A 74 -10.48 0.83 -18.59
N ARG A 75 -10.08 -0.38 -18.97
CA ARG A 75 -10.94 -1.58 -18.86
C ARG A 75 -10.50 -2.46 -17.71
N PHE A 76 -11.48 -2.95 -16.96
CA PHE A 76 -11.25 -3.82 -15.81
C PHE A 76 -12.12 -5.07 -15.86
N LYS A 77 -11.62 -6.13 -15.26
CA LYS A 77 -12.35 -7.37 -14.98
C LYS A 77 -12.48 -7.51 -13.48
N LEU A 78 -13.70 -7.50 -12.96
CA LEU A 78 -14.00 -7.67 -11.55
C LEU A 78 -14.51 -9.08 -11.27
N TRP A 79 -14.12 -9.63 -10.14
CA TRP A 79 -14.76 -10.80 -9.56
C TRP A 79 -15.67 -10.35 -8.42
N LEU A 80 -16.96 -10.67 -8.55
CA LEU A 80 -18.00 -10.31 -7.60
C LEU A 80 -18.46 -11.55 -6.85
N LYS A 81 -18.79 -11.39 -5.57
CA LYS A 81 -19.37 -12.42 -4.70
C LYS A 81 -20.64 -11.90 -4.05
N LYS A 82 -21.75 -12.61 -4.23
CA LYS A 82 -23.03 -12.35 -3.54
C LYS A 82 -23.72 -13.66 -3.19
N LYS A 83 -24.14 -13.83 -1.93
CA LYS A 83 -24.87 -15.02 -1.44
C LYS A 83 -24.24 -16.35 -1.86
N GLY A 84 -22.91 -16.45 -1.75
CA GLY A 84 -22.16 -17.66 -2.10
C GLY A 84 -21.91 -17.90 -3.59
N ARG A 85 -22.48 -17.07 -4.48
CA ARG A 85 -22.19 -17.12 -5.93
C ARG A 85 -21.07 -16.16 -6.26
N ILE A 86 -20.14 -16.61 -7.10
CA ILE A 86 -19.03 -15.83 -7.63
C ILE A 86 -19.17 -15.73 -9.14
N TRP A 87 -19.01 -14.54 -9.70
CA TRP A 87 -19.01 -14.34 -11.14
C TRP A 87 -18.08 -13.20 -11.55
N CYS A 88 -17.74 -13.20 -12.82
CA CYS A 88 -16.81 -12.27 -13.41
C CYS A 88 -17.56 -11.21 -14.23
N LEU A 89 -17.25 -9.93 -14.01
CA LEU A 89 -17.84 -8.79 -14.70
C LEU A 89 -16.74 -8.00 -15.40
N ARG A 90 -16.94 -7.65 -16.68
CA ARG A 90 -16.09 -6.68 -17.37
C ARG A 90 -16.73 -5.30 -17.30
N ILE A 91 -15.97 -4.29 -16.90
CA ILE A 91 -16.41 -2.90 -16.83
C ILE A 91 -15.42 -1.97 -17.54
N CYS A 92 -15.98 -0.94 -18.15
CA CYS A 92 -15.24 0.17 -18.75
C CYS A 92 -15.70 1.43 -18.01
N PRO A 93 -15.06 1.82 -16.89
CA PRO A 93 -15.24 3.16 -16.34
C PRO A 93 -14.82 4.18 -17.40
N VAL A 94 -15.81 4.94 -17.89
CA VAL A 94 -15.63 6.09 -18.80
C VAL A 94 -15.25 7.31 -17.99
#